data_AF-W9GJU9-F1
#
_entry.id   AF-W9GJU9-F1
#
_cell.length_a   1.000
_cell.length_b   1.000
_cell.length_c   1.000
_cell.angle_alpha   90.00
_cell.angle_beta   90.00
_cell.angle_gamma   90.00
#
_symmetry.space_group_name_H-M   'P 1'
#
loop_
_entity.id
_entity.type
_entity.pdbx_description
1 polymer ?
#
loop_
_entity_poly.entity_id
_entity_poly.type
_entity_poly.pdbx_seq_one_letter_code
_entity_poly.pdbx_strand_id
1 'polypeptide(L)' 'MGEETEAESLAEVQTRLQERFPGLSPTVVEAAVRTAHASLDGPIRDFVPVLVEHAAQDRLAALAPAEEEVGPQVELE' A
#
# COMPACT_ATOMS: atom_id res chain seq x y z
N MET A 1 25.37 -8.25 10.81
CA MET A 1 23.92 -8.02 10.65
C MET A 1 23.81 -7.34 9.32
N GLY A 2 23.11 -7.98 8.38
CA GLY A 2 23.09 -7.57 6.98
C GLY A 2 22.47 -6.19 6.86
N GLU A 3 23.18 -5.31 6.17
CA GLU A 3 22.59 -4.10 5.61
C GLU A 3 21.65 -4.61 4.50
N GLU A 4 20.40 -4.90 4.85
CA GLU A 4 19.37 -5.13 3.83
C GLU A 4 19.36 -3.90 2.94
N THR A 5 19.64 -4.13 1.66
CA THR A 5 19.65 -3.01 0.72
C THR A 5 18.24 -2.44 0.64
N GLU A 6 18.15 -1.13 0.44
CA GLU A 6 16.89 -0.41 0.22
C GLU A 6 15.92 -1.16 -0.71
N ALA A 7 16.45 -1.80 -1.75
CA ALA A 7 15.68 -2.60 -2.70
C ALA A 7 15.04 -3.85 -2.07
N GLU A 8 15.74 -4.53 -1.15
CA GLU A 8 15.22 -5.69 -0.41
C GLU A 8 14.10 -5.26 0.54
N SER A 9 14.29 -4.16 1.28
CA SER A 9 13.24 -3.64 2.16
C SER A 9 12.00 -3.16 1.39
N LEU A 10 12.17 -2.58 0.21
CA LEU A 10 11.06 -2.21 -0.69
C LEU A 10 10.31 -3.43 -1.22
N ALA A 11 11.01 -4.53 -1.52
CA ALA A 11 10.40 -5.77 -1.97
C ALA A 11 9.53 -6.40 -0.87
N GLU A 12 10.01 -6.41 0.37
CA GLU A 12 9.22 -6.90 1.50
C GLU A 12 7.97 -6.06 1.78
N VAL A 13 8.07 -4.73 1.66
CA VAL A 13 6.91 -3.82 1.78
C VAL A 13 5.87 -4.12 0.71
N GLN A 14 6.30 -4.36 -0.55
CA GLN A 14 5.38 -4.76 -1.62
C GLN A 14 4.66 -6.07 -1.30
N THR A 15 5.39 -7.08 -0.82
CA THR A 15 4.80 -8.38 -0.44
C THR A 15 3.73 -8.19 0.65
N ARG A 16 4.04 -7.45 1.72
CA ARG A 16 3.06 -7.19 2.80
C ARG A 16 1.82 -6.43 2.32
N LEU A 17 2.00 -5.45 1.43
CA LEU A 17 0.86 -4.70 0.87
C LEU A 17 0.00 -5.56 -0.05
N GLN A 18 0.59 -6.47 -0.83
CA GLN A 18 -0.17 -7.42 -1.65
C GLN A 18 -0.98 -8.39 -0.79
N GLU A 19 -0.41 -8.88 0.31
CA GLU A 19 -1.14 -9.73 1.27
C GLU A 19 -2.29 -8.98 1.96
N ARG A 20 -2.09 -7.69 2.25
CA ARG A 20 -3.09 -6.85 2.94
C ARG A 20 -4.21 -6.35 2.01
N PHE A 21 -3.93 -6.21 0.72
CA PHE A 21 -4.89 -5.77 -0.30
C PHE A 21 -5.00 -6.79 -1.44
N PRO A 22 -5.51 -8.02 -1.18
CA PRO A 22 -5.58 -9.08 -2.20
C PRO A 22 -6.53 -8.74 -3.36
N GLY A 23 -7.43 -7.76 -3.20
CA GLY A 23 -8.32 -7.27 -4.25
C GLY A 23 -7.68 -6.28 -5.22
N LEU A 24 -6.45 -5.82 -4.96
CA LEU A 24 -5.75 -4.87 -5.82
C LEU A 24 -4.72 -5.57 -6.69
N SER A 25 -4.61 -5.13 -7.94
CA SER A 25 -3.60 -5.68 -8.86
C SER A 25 -2.18 -5.34 -8.39
N PRO A 26 -1.21 -6.26 -8.55
CA PRO A 26 0.17 -6.05 -8.11
C PRO A 26 0.81 -4.80 -8.73
N THR A 27 0.44 -4.44 -9.96
CA THR A 27 0.87 -3.21 -10.64
C THR A 27 0.40 -1.93 -9.93
N VAL A 28 -0.78 -1.95 -9.29
CA VAL A 28 -1.31 -0.82 -8.52
C VAL A 28 -0.53 -0.66 -7.22
N VAL A 29 -0.22 -1.77 -6.55
CA VAL A 29 0.60 -1.79 -5.33
C VAL A 29 2.01 -1.28 -5.62
N GLU A 30 2.65 -1.76 -6.69
CA GLU A 30 3.98 -1.31 -7.10
C GLU A 30 4.01 0.21 -7.40
N ALA A 31 3.01 0.70 -8.15
CA ALA A 31 2.89 2.12 -8.45
C ALA A 31 2.68 2.98 -7.19
N ALA A 32 1.89 2.50 -6.22
CA ALA A 32 1.67 3.19 -4.95
C ALA A 32 2.96 3.27 -4.13
N VAL A 33 3.71 2.16 -4.03
CA VAL A 33 5.02 2.08 -3.34
C VAL A 33 6.04 3.01 -3.99
N ARG A 34 6.19 2.97 -5.31
CA ARG A 34 7.11 3.86 -6.04
C ARG A 34 6.76 5.33 -5.87
N THR A 35 5.47 5.67 -5.89
CA THR A 35 5.02 7.06 -5.72
C THR A 35 5.23 7.53 -4.28
N ALA A 36 5.05 6.66 -3.28
CA ALA A 36 5.31 6.95 -1.89
C ALA A 36 6.81 7.14 -1.63
N HIS A 37 7.65 6.25 -2.19
CA HIS A 37 9.10 6.35 -2.15
C HIS A 37 9.61 7.64 -2.79
N ALA A 38 9.14 8.00 -3.98
CA ALA A 38 9.51 9.24 -4.66
C ALA A 38 9.03 10.52 -3.93
N SER A 39 8.04 10.42 -3.03
CA SER A 39 7.56 11.56 -2.23
C SER A 39 8.42 11.78 -0.97
N LEU A 40 9.28 10.82 -0.61
CA LEU A 40 10.18 10.90 0.53
C LEU A 40 11.58 11.34 0.04
N ASP A 41 11.75 12.64 -0.14
CA ASP A 41 13.04 13.25 -0.53
C ASP A 41 14.05 13.17 0.64
N GLY A 42 15.01 12.23 0.59
CA GLY A 42 16.10 12.15 1.58
C GLY A 42 16.82 10.79 1.67
N PRO A 43 18.03 10.72 2.26
CA PRO A 43 18.79 9.48 2.39
C PRO A 43 18.03 8.45 3.24
N ILE A 44 17.93 7.24 2.70
CA ILE A 44 17.31 6.07 3.30
C ILE A 44 17.87 5.86 4.70
N ARG A 45 17.02 6.06 5.70
CA ARG A 45 17.26 5.59 7.07
C ARG A 45 16.19 4.58 7.40
N ASP A 46 16.49 3.68 8.32
CA ASP A 46 15.77 2.49 8.80
C ASP A 46 14.22 2.62 9.02
N PHE A 47 13.64 3.79 8.79
CA PHE A 47 12.24 4.14 8.98
C PHE A 47 11.47 4.39 7.65
N VAL A 48 12.14 4.44 6.49
CA VAL A 48 11.50 4.62 5.17
C VAL A 48 10.52 3.50 4.81
N PRO A 49 10.79 2.21 5.07
CA PRO A 49 9.85 1.13 4.73
C PRO A 49 8.48 1.33 5.39
N VAL A 50 8.47 1.74 6.66
CA VAL A 50 7.24 1.99 7.43
C VAL A 50 6.49 3.21 6.91
N LEU A 51 7.20 4.28 6.55
CA LEU A 51 6.59 5.50 6.00
C LEU A 51 6.02 5.25 4.59
N VAL A 52 6.72 4.48 3.77
CA VAL A 52 6.26 4.05 2.45
C VAL A 52 5.04 3.14 2.58
N GLU A 53 5.08 2.18 3.51
CA GLU A 53 3.96 1.27 3.78
C GLU A 53 2.72 2.04 4.23
N HIS A 54 2.88 3.01 5.13
CA HIS A 54 1.78 3.85 5.60
C HIS A 54 1.19 4.73 4.49
N ALA A 55 2.04 5.47 3.77
CA ALA A 55 1.59 6.33 2.67
C ALA A 55 0.98 5.53 1.51
N ALA A 56 1.47 4.31 1.25
CA ALA A 56 0.87 3.40 0.29
C ALA A 56 -0.49 2.90 0.79
N GLN A 57 -0.63 2.50 2.05
CA GLN A 57 -1.91 2.11 2.66
C GLN A 57 -2.97 3.19 2.51
N ASP A 58 -2.66 4.45 2.86
CA ASP A 58 -3.62 5.55 2.75
C ASP A 58 -4.09 5.76 1.31
N ARG A 59 -3.18 5.69 0.34
CA ARG A 59 -3.53 5.80 -1.08
C ARG A 59 -4.35 4.61 -1.57
N LEU A 60 -4.01 3.40 -1.16
CA LEU A 60 -4.75 2.19 -1.54
C LEU A 60 -6.14 2.17 -0.90
N ALA A 61 -6.29 2.63 0.34
CA ALA A 61 -7.57 2.77 1.02
C ALA A 61 -8.48 3.81 0.34
N ALA A 62 -7.91 4.87 -0.24
CA ALA A 62 -8.67 5.86 -1.02
C ALA A 62 -9.07 5.35 -2.42
N LEU A 63 -8.39 4.33 -2.93
CA LEU A 63 -8.67 3.71 -4.23
C LEU A 63 -9.53 2.45 -4.14
N ALA A 64 -9.44 1.73 -3.02
CA ALA A 64 -10.38 0.69 -2.69
C ALA A 64 -11.75 1.37 -2.55
N PRO A 65 -12.79 0.90 -3.26
CA PRO A 65 -14.13 1.32 -2.90
C PRO A 65 -14.26 0.98 -1.41
N ALA A 66 -14.54 2.00 -0.58
CA ALA A 66 -15.13 1.74 0.73
C ALA A 66 -16.19 0.68 0.49
N GLU A 67 -16.14 -0.44 1.19
CA GLU A 67 -17.15 -1.48 1.06
C GLU A 67 -18.50 -0.79 1.27
N GLU A 68 -19.12 -0.39 0.16
CA GLU A 68 -20.47 0.08 0.14
C GLU A 68 -21.23 -1.20 0.46
N GLU A 69 -21.58 -1.31 1.73
CA GLU A 69 -22.65 -2.17 2.18
C GLU A 69 -23.87 -1.80 1.33
N VAL A 70 -23.97 -2.43 0.16
CA VAL A 70 -25.21 -2.58 -0.59
C VAL A 70 -26.05 -3.54 0.24
N GLY A 71 -26.54 -3.05 1.37
CA GLY A 71 -27.64 -3.65 2.10
C GLY A 71 -28.80 -3.80 1.11
N PRO A 72 -29.51 -4.94 1.12
CA PRO A 72 -30.61 -5.13 0.19
C PRO A 72 -31.63 -4.03 0.43
N GLN A 73 -31.96 -3.29 -0.62
CA GLN A 73 -33.11 -2.39 -0.64
C GLN A 73 -34.37 -3.25 -0.55
N VAL A 74 -34.77 -3.58 0.68
CA VAL A 74 -36.13 -4.02 0.98
C VAL A 74 -36.93 -2.77 1.32
N GLU A 75 -37.52 -2.16 0.29
CA GLU A 75 -38.72 -1.36 0.49
C GLU A 75 -39.77 -1.84 -0.51
N LEU A 76 -40.51 -2.85 -0.05
CA LEU A 76 -41.86 -3.14 -0.52
C LEU A 76 -42.77 -2.09 0.12
N GLU A 77 -43.29 -1.14 -0.67
CA GLU A 77 -44.72 -0.75 -0.64
C GLU A 77 -45.13 0.02 -1.91
#